data_AF-A0A7C7VIF9-F1
#
_entry.id   AF-A0A7C7VIF9-F1
#
_cell.length_a   1.000
_cell.length_b   1.000
_cell.length_c   1.000
_cell.angle_alpha   90.00
_cell.angle_beta   90.00
_cell.angle_gamma   90.00
#
_symmetry.space_group_name_H-M   'P 1'
#
loop_
_entity.id
_entity.type
_entity.pdbx_description
1 polymer ?
#
loop_
_entity_poly.entity_id
_entity_poly.type
_entity_poly.pdbx_seq_one_letter_code
_entity_poly.pdbx_strand_id
1 'polypeptide(L)'
;MNERLGRYLKKVRKERKLTLRNVEEKTGISNAYLSQVENGKIVKPSPSILYKLAECYNVSYEYLMRLAGYPLPTASAEKEELEPAFRLSSSLADLT
;
A
#
# COMPACT_ATOMS: atom_id res chain seq x y z
N MET A 1 -6.30 -4.47 18.63
CA MET A 1 -6.84 -5.62 17.87
C MET A 1 -6.35 -5.48 16.43
N ASN A 2 -5.30 -6.21 16.02
CA ASN A 2 -4.80 -6.16 14.64
C ASN A 2 -5.83 -6.83 13.71
N GLU A 3 -6.68 -6.05 13.05
CA GLU A 3 -7.42 -6.55 11.90
C GLU A 3 -6.43 -6.93 10.81
N ARG A 4 -6.35 -8.22 10.46
CA ARG A 4 -5.53 -8.67 9.35
C ARG A 4 -6.17 -8.19 8.04
N LEU A 5 -5.39 -7.59 7.15
CA LEU A 5 -5.78 -7.09 5.82
C LEU A 5 -6.89 -7.91 5.15
N GLY A 6 -6.72 -9.24 5.07
CA GLY A 6 -7.70 -10.13 4.44
C GLY A 6 -9.12 -10.06 5.03
N ARG A 7 -9.24 -9.97 6.36
CA ARG A 7 -10.56 -9.84 7.03
C ARG A 7 -11.20 -8.50 6.70
N TYR A 8 -10.41 -7.43 6.69
CA TYR A 8 -10.89 -6.10 6.33
C TYR A 8 -11.38 -6.05 4.87
N LEU A 9 -10.58 -6.54 3.92
CA LEU A 9 -10.98 -6.60 2.51
C LEU A 9 -12.25 -7.44 2.29
N LYS A 10 -12.36 -8.58 2.96
CA LYS A 10 -13.56 -9.44 2.91
C LYS A 10 -14.80 -8.74 3.46
N LYS A 11 -14.65 -7.99 4.56
CA LYS A 11 -15.73 -7.20 5.16
C LYS A 11 -16.20 -6.12 4.19
N VAL A 12 -15.28 -5.28 3.70
CA VAL A 12 -15.60 -4.19 2.77
C VAL A 12 -16.24 -4.71 1.49
N ARG A 13 -15.72 -5.80 0.90
CA ARG A 13 -16.32 -6.41 -0.29
C ARG A 13 -17.78 -6.80 -0.06
N LYS A 14 -18.09 -7.41 1.08
CA LYS A 14 -19.45 -7.82 1.45
C LYS A 14 -20.36 -6.62 1.71
N GLU A 15 -19.88 -5.59 2.39
CA GLU A 15 -20.62 -4.33 2.62
C GLU A 15 -20.98 -3.64 1.31
N ARG A 16 -20.08 -3.71 0.32
CA ARG A 16 -20.31 -3.23 -1.05
C ARG A 16 -21.15 -4.19 -1.92
N LYS A 17 -21.61 -5.32 -1.37
CA LYS A 17 -22.38 -6.36 -2.06
C LYS A 17 -21.69 -6.91 -3.33
N LEU A 18 -20.35 -6.96 -3.33
CA LEU A 18 -19.58 -7.47 -4.46
C LEU A 18 -19.25 -8.95 -4.26
N THR A 19 -19.38 -9.75 -5.33
CA THR A 19 -18.79 -11.09 -5.38
C THR A 19 -17.29 -10.99 -5.70
N LEU A 20 -16.52 -12.06 -5.45
CA LEU A 20 -15.11 -12.11 -5.87
C LEU A 20 -14.98 -11.95 -7.40
N ARG A 21 -15.93 -12.49 -8.18
CA ARG A 21 -15.98 -12.35 -9.63
C ARG A 21 -16.19 -10.90 -10.07
N ASN A 22 -17.04 -10.14 -9.38
CA ASN A 22 -17.22 -8.72 -9.69
C ASN A 22 -15.95 -7.90 -9.43
N VAL A 23 -15.18 -8.27 -8.41
CA VAL A 23 -13.91 -7.59 -8.10
C VAL A 23 -12.85 -7.94 -9.14
N GLU A 24 -12.79 -9.20 -9.55
CA GLU A 24 -11.93 -9.67 -10.66
C GLU A 24 -12.22 -8.91 -11.95
N GLU A 25 -13.49 -8.82 -12.37
CA GLU A 25 -13.92 -8.09 -13.56
C GLU A 25 -13.51 -6.60 -13.50
N LYS A 26 -13.53 -5.98 -12.31
CA LYS A 26 -13.18 -4.56 -12.13
C LYS A 26 -11.67 -4.28 -12.01
N THR A 27 -10.89 -5.22 -11.47
CA THR A 27 -9.49 -4.99 -11.10
C THR A 27 -8.49 -5.77 -11.96
N GLY A 28 -8.97 -6.81 -12.65
CA GLY A 28 -8.15 -7.80 -13.33
C GLY A 28 -7.40 -8.75 -12.37
N ILE A 29 -7.74 -8.74 -11.08
CA ILE A 29 -7.12 -9.63 -10.07
C ILE A 29 -7.93 -10.92 -10.01
N SER A 30 -7.27 -12.06 -10.19
CA SER A 30 -8.00 -13.33 -10.29
C SER A 30 -8.81 -13.65 -9.03
N ASN A 31 -9.96 -14.29 -9.21
CA ASN A 31 -10.81 -14.75 -8.10
C ASN A 31 -10.03 -15.58 -7.07
N ALA A 32 -9.18 -16.48 -7.56
CA ALA A 32 -8.33 -17.33 -6.74
C ALA A 32 -7.37 -16.51 -5.87
N TYR A 33 -6.73 -15.48 -6.43
CA TYR A 33 -5.84 -14.59 -5.69
C TYR A 33 -6.61 -13.80 -4.62
N LEU A 34 -7.75 -13.21 -4.99
CA LEU A 34 -8.61 -12.47 -4.05
C LEU A 34 -9.04 -13.36 -2.87
N SER A 35 -9.42 -14.61 -3.15
CA SER A 35 -9.75 -15.60 -2.11
C SER A 35 -8.56 -15.91 -1.20
N GLN A 36 -7.36 -16.05 -1.75
CA GLN A 36 -6.14 -16.26 -0.96
C GLN A 36 -5.83 -15.07 -0.05
N VAL A 37 -6.02 -13.83 -0.52
CA VAL A 37 -5.86 -12.61 0.28
C VAL A 37 -6.90 -12.54 1.39
N GLU A 38 -8.19 -12.70 1.07
CA GLU A 38 -9.29 -12.58 2.04
C GLU A 38 -9.23 -13.62 3.16
N ASN A 39 -8.67 -14.79 2.87
CA ASN A 39 -8.49 -15.87 3.84
C ASN A 39 -7.09 -15.87 4.48
N GLY A 40 -6.25 -14.87 4.20
CA GLY A 40 -4.97 -14.66 4.85
C GLY A 40 -3.84 -15.59 4.41
N LYS A 41 -4.00 -16.33 3.29
CA LYS A 41 -2.91 -17.09 2.67
C LYS A 41 -1.88 -16.15 2.04
N ILE A 42 -2.34 -15.03 1.49
CA ILE A 42 -1.50 -13.93 1.03
C ILE A 42 -1.68 -12.77 1.99
N VAL A 43 -0.63 -12.46 2.75
CA VAL A 43 -0.66 -11.42 3.80
C VAL A 43 -0.13 -10.06 3.33
N LYS A 44 0.69 -10.05 2.28
CA LYS A 44 1.38 -8.85 1.77
C LYS A 44 1.25 -8.75 0.24
N PRO A 45 0.06 -8.42 -0.29
CA PRO A 45 -0.12 -8.13 -1.72
C PRO A 45 0.74 -6.96 -2.16
N SER A 46 1.11 -6.89 -3.44
CA SER A 46 1.94 -5.79 -3.95
C SER A 46 1.25 -4.43 -3.79
N PRO A 47 2.01 -3.32 -3.75
CA PRO A 47 1.44 -1.97 -3.69
C PRO A 47 0.47 -1.68 -4.85
N SER A 48 0.73 -2.21 -6.05
CA SER A 48 -0.15 -2.06 -7.21
C SER A 48 -1.49 -2.80 -7.04
N ILE A 49 -1.47 -3.99 -6.44
CA ILE A 49 -2.70 -4.74 -6.11
C ILE A 49 -3.51 -4.00 -5.04
N LEU A 50 -2.84 -3.52 -4.00
CA LEU A 50 -3.49 -2.74 -2.94
C LEU A 50 -4.14 -1.46 -3.51
N TYR A 51 -3.50 -0.80 -4.47
CA TYR A 51 -4.05 0.38 -5.13
C TYR A 51 -5.33 0.05 -5.91
N LYS A 52 -5.31 -0.99 -6.74
CA LYS A 52 -6.50 -1.46 -7.48
C LYS A 52 -7.66 -1.82 -6.55
N LEU A 53 -7.36 -2.46 -5.42
CA LEU A 53 -8.38 -2.82 -4.42
C LEU A 53 -8.90 -1.57 -3.69
N ALA A 54 -8.04 -0.60 -3.39
CA ALA A 54 -8.43 0.67 -2.79
C ALA A 54 -9.45 1.41 -3.67
N GLU A 55 -9.14 1.53 -4.97
CA GLU A 55 -10.03 2.12 -5.98
C GLU A 55 -11.35 1.34 -6.10
N CYS A 56 -11.28 0.01 -6.25
CA CYS A 56 -12.47 -0.83 -6.41
C CYS A 56 -13.43 -0.76 -5.21
N TYR A 57 -12.89 -0.63 -4.00
CA TYR A 57 -13.67 -0.62 -2.76
C TYR A 57 -13.97 0.80 -2.24
N ASN A 58 -13.39 1.82 -2.86
CA ASN A 58 -13.41 3.20 -2.42
C ASN A 58 -12.98 3.33 -0.94
N VAL A 59 -11.75 2.91 -0.66
CA VAL A 59 -11.11 2.97 0.67
C VAL A 59 -9.71 3.57 0.55
N SER A 60 -9.14 4.03 1.67
CA SER A 60 -7.79 4.62 1.68
C SER A 60 -6.72 3.59 1.29
N TYR A 61 -5.97 3.90 0.23
CA TYR A 61 -4.80 3.12 -0.18
C TYR A 61 -3.74 3.04 0.92
N GLU A 62 -3.46 4.17 1.57
CA GLU A 62 -2.53 4.28 2.69
C GLU A 62 -2.94 3.34 3.85
N TYR A 63 -4.23 3.26 4.14
CA TYR A 63 -4.74 2.36 5.16
C TYR A 63 -4.52 0.88 4.79
N LEU A 64 -4.77 0.49 3.54
CA LEU A 64 -4.49 -0.86 3.06
C LEU A 64 -2.99 -1.19 3.13
N MET A 65 -2.12 -0.23 2.79
CA MET A 65 -0.67 -0.39 2.90
C MET A 65 -0.23 -0.64 4.36
N ARG A 66 -0.78 0.12 5.32
CA ARG A 66 -0.53 -0.10 6.76
C ARG A 66 -1.00 -1.48 7.21
N LEU A 67 -2.21 -1.90 6.82
CA LEU A 67 -2.74 -3.24 7.14
C LEU A 67 -1.91 -4.38 6.54
N ALA A 68 -1.25 -4.14 5.40
CA ALA A 68 -0.35 -5.08 4.74
C ALA A 68 1.10 -5.04 5.31
N GLY A 69 1.38 -4.17 6.28
CA GLY A 69 2.71 -4.04 6.90
C GLY A 69 3.75 -3.38 6.00
N TYR A 70 3.34 -2.45 5.14
CA TYR A 70 4.26 -1.56 4.44
C TYR A 70 4.60 -0.35 5.31
N PRO A 71 5.88 0.05 5.39
CA PRO A 71 6.25 1.32 6.00
C PRO A 71 5.72 2.46 5.13
N LEU A 72 5.14 3.47 5.76
CA LEU A 72 4.70 4.68 5.10
C LEU A 72 5.34 5.86 5.81
N PRO A 73 5.78 6.89 5.06
CA PRO A 73 6.19 8.15 5.68
C PRO A 73 4.99 8.69 6.45
N THR A 74 5.02 8.60 7.78
CA THR A 74 4.04 9.31 8.58
C THR A 74 4.40 10.78 8.50
N ALA A 75 3.44 11.65 8.20
CA ALA A 75 3.63 13.11 8.25
C ALA A 75 3.97 13.64 9.67
N SER A 76 4.11 12.75 10.64
CA SER A 76 4.62 12.97 11.99
C SER A 76 6.00 12.35 12.22
N ALA A 77 6.73 11.97 11.17
CA ALA A 77 8.17 11.98 11.25
C ALA A 77 8.53 13.44 11.48
N GLU A 78 9.17 13.70 12.61
CA GLU A 78 9.66 15.00 13.01
C GLU A 78 10.35 15.68 11.83
N LYS A 79 10.36 17.01 11.83
CA LYS A 79 11.19 17.81 10.94
C LYS A 79 12.65 17.40 11.16
N GLU A 80 13.10 16.31 10.57
CA GLU A 80 14.50 16.08 10.31
C GLU A 80 14.85 17.19 9.32
N GLU A 81 15.52 18.21 9.87
CA GLU A 81 16.25 19.21 9.12
C GLU A 81 16.95 18.47 7.99
N LEU A 82 16.48 18.74 6.77
CA LEU A 82 17.10 18.25 5.55
C LEU A 82 18.49 18.88 5.49
N GLU A 83 19.48 18.26 6.12
CA GLU A 83 20.88 18.57 5.88
C GLU A 83 21.10 18.39 4.36
N PRO A 84 21.45 19.46 3.63
CA PRO A 84 21.58 19.37 2.18
C PRO A 84 22.76 18.44 1.88
N ALA A 85 22.42 17.20 1.52
CA ALA A 85 23.31 16.19 0.97
C ALA A 85 23.74 16.58 -0.46
N PHE A 86 24.35 17.76 -0.60
CA PHE A 86 25.09 18.15 -1.79
C PHE A 86 26.11 19.23 -1.42
N ARG A 87 27.18 18.85 -0.70
CA ARG A 87 28.43 19.58 -0.88
C ARG A 87 28.90 19.24 -2.30
N LEU A 88 28.72 20.17 -3.24
CA LEU A 88 29.61 20.25 -4.39
C LEU A 88 31.03 20.31 -3.82
N SER A 89 31.74 19.18 -3.85
CA SER A 89 33.18 19.19 -3.71
C SER A 89 33.71 19.82 -4.99
N SER A 90 33.90 21.13 -4.97
CA SER A 90 34.76 21.81 -5.91
C SER A 90 35.48 22.93 -5.19
N SER A 91 36.34 22.55 -4.24
CA SER A 91 37.58 23.31 -4.06
C SER A 91 38.45 23.00 -5.28
N LEU A 92 38.43 23.90 -6.25
CA LEU A 92 39.39 23.98 -7.35
C LEU A 92 40.14 25.30 -7.15
N ALA A 93 40.84 25.42 -6.02
CA ALA A 93 41.60 26.62 -5.66
C ALA A 93 43.06 26.34 -5.28
N ASP A 94 43.61 25.18 -5.66
CA ASP A 94 45.06 24.89 -5.51
C ASP A 94 45.67 24.53 -6.87
N LEU A 95 45.62 25.47 -7.82
CA LEU A 95 46.37 25.39 -9.08
C LEU A 95 46.75 26.79 -9.59
N THR A 96 47.39 27.58 -8.73
CA THR A 96 48.32 28.67 -9.11
C THR A 96 49.34 28.87 -8.01
#